data_AF-A0A8T5NCM0-F1
#
_entry.id   AF-A0A8T5NCM0-F1
#
_cell.length_a   1.000
_cell.length_b   1.000
_cell.length_c   1.000
_cell.angle_alpha   90.00
_cell.angle_beta   90.00
_cell.angle_gamma   90.00
#
_symmetry.space_group_name_H-M   'P 1'
#
loop_
_entity.id
_entity.type
_entity.pdbx_description
1 polymer ?
#
loop_
_entity_poly.entity_id
_entity_poly.type
_entity_poly.pdbx_seq_one_letter_code
_entity_poly.pdbx_strand_id
1 'polypeptide(L)' 'MEYLLGKSRLSFLTSEEQTELRYLITKEQPSAKDSSLEDLIKLGLILVGLYILAKAISEK' A
#
# COMPACT_ATOMS: atom_id res chain seq x y z
N MET A 1 -1.43 5.94 -12.18
CA MET A 1 -0.97 6.02 -10.77
C MET A 1 -1.58 7.20 -10.00
N GLU A 2 -2.41 8.05 -10.60
CA GLU A 2 -3.07 9.16 -9.89
C GLU A 2 -4.37 8.75 -9.18
N TYR A 3 -4.94 7.58 -9.52
CA TYR A 3 -6.22 7.12 -8.98
C TYR A 3 -6.20 6.79 -7.48
N LEU A 4 -5.04 6.41 -6.94
CA LEU A 4 -4.88 5.99 -5.54
C LEU A 4 -4.52 7.13 -4.59
N LEU A 5 -4.03 8.26 -5.10
CA LEU A 5 -3.57 9.39 -4.28
C LEU A 5 -4.71 10.36 -3.93
N GLY A 6 -5.77 10.42 -4.74
CA GLY A 6 -6.90 11.33 -4.52
C GLY A 6 -7.94 10.86 -3.49
N LYS A 7 -8.01 9.56 -3.18
CA LYS A 7 -9.03 8.99 -2.27
C LYS A 7 -8.66 9.04 -0.78
N SER A 8 -7.46 9.49 -0.39
CA SER A 8 -7.03 9.45 1.02
C SER A 8 -7.83 10.33 1.98
N ARG A 9 -8.71 11.20 1.46
CA ARG A 9 -9.60 12.04 2.28
C ARG A 9 -10.95 11.41 2.61
N LEU A 10 -11.43 10.45 1.82
CA LEU A 10 -12.72 9.81 2.04
C LEU A 10 -12.75 8.39 1.46
N SER A 11 -13.16 7.46 2.31
CA SER A 11 -13.72 6.15 2.00
C SER A 11 -12.76 4.96 1.94
N PHE A 12 -13.01 4.06 2.88
CA PHE A 12 -12.59 2.66 2.92
C PHE A 12 -12.67 2.02 1.53
N LEU A 13 -11.65 1.22 1.19
CA LEU A 13 -11.65 0.38 -0.01
C LEU A 13 -12.93 -0.45 -0.06
N THR A 14 -13.60 -0.48 -1.21
CA THR A 14 -14.76 -1.36 -1.40
C THR A 14 -14.33 -2.83 -1.31
N SER A 15 -15.25 -3.75 -1.02
CA SER A 15 -14.92 -5.18 -0.92
C SER A 15 -14.28 -5.75 -2.20
N GLU A 16 -14.62 -5.18 -3.36
CA GLU A 16 -14.05 -5.54 -4.66
C GLU A 16 -12.62 -5.02 -4.79
N GLU A 17 -12.37 -3.75 -4.45
CA GLU A 17 -11.03 -3.16 -4.43
C GLU A 17 -10.10 -3.88 -3.43
N GLN A 18 -10.61 -4.32 -2.28
CA GLN A 18 -9.84 -5.11 -1.31
C GLN A 18 -9.46 -6.47 -1.85
N THR A 19 -10.38 -7.15 -2.54
CA THR A 19 -10.13 -8.47 -3.14
C THR A 19 -9.09 -8.38 -4.24
N GLU A 20 -9.17 -7.36 -5.09
CA GLU A 20 -8.21 -7.10 -6.16
C GLU A 20 -6.82 -6.78 -5.59
N LEU A 21 -6.72 -5.90 -4.60
CA LEU A 21 -5.46 -5.62 -3.89
C LEU A 21 -4.89 -6.87 -3.25
N ARG A 22 -5.72 -7.70 -2.60
CA ARG A 22 -5.28 -8.94 -1.97
C ARG A 22 -4.74 -9.93 -2.99
N TYR A 23 -5.40 -10.03 -4.14
CA TYR A 23 -4.94 -10.85 -5.25
C TYR A 23 -3.59 -10.38 -5.78
N LEU A 24 -3.42 -9.07 -6.02
CA LEU A 24 -2.14 -8.50 -6.48
C LEU A 24 -1.01 -8.72 -5.47
N ILE A 25 -1.27 -8.50 -4.17
CA ILE A 25 -0.29 -8.72 -3.11
C ILE A 25 0.07 -10.21 -3.00
N THR A 26 -0.90 -11.11 -3.05
CA THR A 26 -0.66 -12.56 -2.95
C THR A 26 0.09 -13.10 -4.17
N LYS A 27 -0.14 -12.51 -5.36
CA LYS A 27 0.55 -12.87 -6.59
C LYS A 27 2.04 -12.56 -6.52
N GLU A 28 2.40 -11.39 -5.99
CA GLU A 28 3.81 -11.00 -5.81
C GLU A 28 4.45 -11.65 -4.58
N GLN A 29 3.69 -11.81 -3.49
CA GLN A 29 4.15 -12.36 -2.22
C GLN A 29 3.12 -13.36 -1.65
N PRO A 30 3.22 -14.66 -2.00
CA PRO A 30 2.26 -15.68 -1.57
C PRO A 30 2.12 -15.81 -0.05
N SER A 31 3.19 -15.51 0.70
CA SER A 31 3.20 -15.53 2.17
C SER A 31 2.36 -14.43 2.81
N ALA A 32 1.95 -13.41 2.05
CA ALA A 32 1.12 -12.32 2.54
C ALA A 32 -0.39 -12.67 2.55
N LYS A 33 -0.76 -13.87 2.08
CA LYS A 33 -2.15 -14.35 2.04
C LYS A 33 -2.81 -14.46 3.42
N ASP A 34 -2.04 -14.62 4.48
CA ASP A 34 -2.58 -14.72 5.85
C ASP A 34 -2.49 -13.39 6.61
N SER A 35 -1.86 -12.38 6.02
CA SER A 35 -1.72 -11.06 6.62
C SER A 35 -2.98 -10.21 6.42
N SER A 36 -3.26 -9.35 7.40
CA SER A 36 -4.31 -8.33 7.28
C SER A 36 -3.96 -7.37 6.15
N LEU A 37 -4.92 -7.13 5.24
CA LEU A 37 -4.75 -6.20 4.12
C LEU A 37 -4.41 -4.79 4.63
N GLU A 38 -5.02 -4.41 5.75
CA GLU A 38 -4.77 -3.12 6.39
C GLU A 38 -3.34 -3.00 6.91
N ASP A 39 -2.79 -4.07 7.50
CA ASP A 39 -1.40 -4.08 8.00
C ASP A 39 -0.39 -4.05 6.85
N LEU A 40 -0.68 -4.74 5.74
CA LEU A 40 0.11 -4.70 4.52
C LEU A 40 0.14 -3.30 3.91
N ILE A 41 -1.01 -2.63 3.83
CA ILE A 41 -1.11 -1.27 3.32
C ILE A 41 -0.36 -0.31 4.25
N LYS A 42 -0.54 -0.42 5.57
CA LYS A 42 0.20 0.41 6.56
C LYS A 42 1.70 0.22 6.43
N LEU A 43 2.19 -1.02 6.36
CA LEU A 43 3.61 -1.33 6.16
C LEU A 43 4.13 -0.77 4.83
N GLY A 44 3.38 -0.94 3.74
CA GLY A 44 3.73 -0.39 2.44
C GLY A 44 3.85 1.13 2.46
N LEU A 45 2.89 1.83 3.08
CA LEU A 45 2.92 3.28 3.23
C LEU A 45 4.09 3.76 4.11
N ILE A 46 4.41 3.03 5.19
CA ILE A 46 5.57 3.34 6.04
C ILE A 46 6.88 3.19 5.24
N LEU A 47 7.04 2.10 4.49
CA LEU A 47 8.23 1.86 3.67
C LEU A 47 8.39 2.91 2.56
N VAL A 48 7.31 3.25 1.86
CA VAL A 48 7.31 4.31 0.84
C VAL A 48 7.65 5.66 1.48
N GLY A 49 7.07 5.98 2.64
CA GLY A 49 7.38 7.20 3.39
C GLY A 49 8.85 7.28 3.79
N LEU A 50 9.43 6.18 4.31
CA LEU A 50 10.85 6.10 4.66
C LEU A 50 11.75 6.24 3.43
N TYR A 51 11.38 5.63 2.30
CA TYR A 51 12.15 5.76 1.06
C TYR A 51 12.18 7.20 0.55
N ILE A 52 11.02 7.88 0.53
CA ILE A 52 10.93 9.29 0.12
C ILE A 52 11.76 10.16 1.07
N LEU A 53 11.68 9.92 2.38
CA LEU A 53 12.46 10.65 3.37
C LEU A 53 13.97 10.42 3.18
N ALA A 54 14.39 9.18 2.99
CA ALA A 54 15.78 8.81 2.75
C ALA A 54 16.31 9.46 1.45
N LYS A 55 15.50 9.46 0.39
CA LYS A 55 15.84 10.12 -0.87
C LYS A 55 16.00 11.63 -0.69
N ALA A 56 15.07 12.28 0.01
CA ALA A 56 15.13 13.72 0.27
C ALA A 56 16.33 14.12 1.15
N ILE A 57 16.72 13.26 2.09
CA ILE A 57 17.93 13.46 2.91
C ILE A 57 19.20 13.20 2.08
N SER A 58 19.18 12.20 1.19
CA SER A 58 20.33 11.83 0.35
C SER A 58 20.58 12.79 -0.82
N GLU A 59 19.59 13.58 -1.23
CA GLU A 59 19.74 14.64 -2.24
C GLU A 59 20.24 15.99 -1.65
N LYS A 60 20.64 16.02 -0.37
CA LYS A 60 21.18 17.19 0.33
C LYS A 60 22.69 17.07 0.57
#